data_AF-A0A3M1UT55-F1
#
_entry.id   AF-A0A3M1UT55-F1
#
_cell.length_a   1.000
_cell.length_b   1.000
_cell.length_c   1.000
_cell.angle_alpha   90.00
_cell.angle_beta   90.00
_cell.angle_gamma   90.00
#
_symmetry.space_group_name_H-M   'P 1'
#
loop_
_entity.id
_entity.type
_entity.pdbx_description
1 polymer ?
#
loop_
_entity_poly.entity_id
_entity_poly.type
_entity_poly.pdbx_seq_one_letter_code
_entity_poly.pdbx_strand_id
1 'polypeptide(L)'
;SDDQFRALIERGVSKINYYTALADAAGRRIADNAAAGARGYTDHLRGVREAIQAEVERCIALWGGAGQAEAVLAAAEPWEPVEHVILYNIEGLSDEEVEDMMAEGRRVLAQIPGVLRVGTGRAVREGAQYRFCWLVTFCHPAVIESYRDHPLHRRFADARFRPYADGRVSIDYRMLTDRST
;
A
#
# COMPACT_ATOMS: atom_id res chain seq x y z
N SER A 1 -16.81 27.61 7.04
CA SER A 1 -17.82 27.29 8.06
C SER A 1 -18.33 25.88 7.82
N ASP A 2 -18.98 25.27 8.81
CA ASP A 2 -19.55 23.92 8.71
C ASP A 2 -20.54 23.80 7.52
N ASP A 3 -21.34 24.83 7.27
CA ASP A 3 -22.28 24.86 6.13
C ASP A 3 -21.57 24.88 4.77
N GLN A 4 -20.41 25.53 4.69
CA GLN A 4 -19.61 25.49 3.46
C GLN A 4 -19.07 24.08 3.21
N PHE A 5 -18.68 23.34 4.24
CA PHE A 5 -18.24 21.96 4.08
C PHE A 5 -19.38 21.04 3.62
N ARG A 6 -20.57 21.17 4.21
CA ARG A 6 -21.76 20.42 3.75
C ARG A 6 -22.08 20.72 2.28
N ALA A 7 -22.10 21.98 1.89
CA ALA A 7 -22.36 22.38 0.52
C ALA A 7 -21.32 21.85 -0.49
N LEU A 8 -20.04 21.75 -0.09
CA LEU A 8 -19.00 21.14 -0.94
C LEU A 8 -19.25 19.64 -1.14
N ILE A 9 -19.62 18.94 -0.08
CA ILE A 9 -19.90 17.49 -0.12
C ILE A 9 -21.14 17.20 -0.98
N GLU A 10 -22.21 17.97 -0.81
CA GLU A 10 -23.42 17.87 -1.66
C GLU A 10 -23.12 18.08 -3.15
N ARG A 11 -22.07 18.84 -3.47
CA ARG A 11 -21.59 19.07 -4.84
C ARG A 11 -20.58 18.03 -5.32
N GLY A 12 -20.36 16.96 -4.57
CA GLY A 12 -19.50 15.83 -4.95
C GLY A 12 -18.01 16.04 -4.68
N VAL A 13 -17.62 16.99 -3.82
CA VAL A 13 -16.23 17.13 -3.40
C VAL A 13 -15.82 15.93 -2.55
N SER A 14 -14.86 15.15 -3.03
CA SER A 14 -14.35 13.93 -2.38
C SER A 14 -13.07 14.12 -1.59
N LYS A 15 -12.44 15.30 -1.65
CA LYS A 15 -11.22 15.63 -0.92
C LYS A 15 -11.25 17.06 -0.39
N ILE A 16 -11.11 17.21 0.93
CA ILE A 16 -11.03 18.50 1.62
C ILE A 16 -9.68 18.57 2.33
N ASN A 17 -8.87 19.59 2.03
CA ASN A 17 -7.64 19.84 2.79
C ASN A 17 -7.98 20.57 4.08
N TYR A 18 -7.71 19.93 5.22
CA TYR A 18 -8.13 20.41 6.55
C TYR A 18 -6.96 20.54 7.54
N TYR A 19 -5.74 20.74 7.04
CA TYR A 19 -4.55 20.79 7.89
C TYR A 19 -4.55 21.99 8.86
N THR A 20 -4.92 23.18 8.41
CA THR A 20 -4.84 24.42 9.23
C THR A 20 -5.68 24.32 10.49
N ALA A 21 -6.91 23.83 10.40
CA ALA A 21 -7.79 23.70 11.56
C ALA A 21 -7.27 22.68 12.60
N LEU A 22 -6.63 21.59 12.14
CA LEU A 22 -5.96 20.63 13.02
C LEU A 22 -4.75 21.25 13.73
N ALA A 23 -3.95 22.04 12.99
CA ALA A 23 -2.83 22.79 13.56
C ALA A 23 -3.31 23.82 14.58
N ASP A 24 -4.42 24.51 14.31
CA ASP A 24 -5.02 25.46 15.25
C ASP A 24 -5.56 24.77 16.51
N ALA A 25 -6.16 23.57 16.39
CA ALA A 25 -6.61 22.79 17.54
C ALA A 25 -5.41 22.39 18.44
N ALA A 26 -4.31 21.95 17.83
CA ALA A 26 -3.07 21.67 18.55
C ALA A 26 -2.48 22.93 19.20
N GLY A 27 -2.41 24.03 18.46
CA GLY A 27 -1.88 25.32 18.93
C GLY A 27 -2.68 25.88 20.11
N ARG A 28 -4.01 25.84 20.04
CA ARG A 28 -4.89 26.22 21.16
C ARG A 28 -4.59 25.38 22.39
N ARG A 29 -4.50 24.05 22.25
CA ARG A 29 -4.20 23.18 23.39
C ARG A 29 -2.84 23.48 24.03
N ILE A 30 -1.82 23.76 23.23
CA ILE A 30 -0.49 24.15 23.71
C ILE A 30 -0.55 25.49 24.44
N ALA A 31 -1.26 26.48 23.88
CA ALA A 31 -1.44 27.79 24.51
C ALA A 31 -2.19 27.68 25.85
N ASP A 32 -3.23 26.85 25.92
CA ASP A 32 -3.98 26.59 27.16
C ASP A 32 -3.09 25.94 28.22
N ASN A 33 -2.24 24.98 27.83
CA ASN A 33 -1.27 24.37 28.74
C ASN A 33 -0.26 25.39 29.25
N ALA A 34 0.26 26.27 28.38
CA ALA A 34 1.19 27.33 28.77
C ALA A 34 0.53 28.32 29.74
N ALA A 35 -0.71 28.73 29.47
CA ALA A 35 -1.51 29.59 30.36
C ALA A 35 -1.79 28.92 31.71
N ALA A 36 -1.95 27.59 31.74
CA ALA A 36 -2.10 26.78 32.95
C ALA A 36 -0.77 26.52 33.69
N GLY A 37 0.35 27.10 33.23
CA GLY A 37 1.64 27.02 33.90
C GLY A 37 2.46 25.76 33.60
N ALA A 38 2.20 25.08 32.48
CA ALA A 38 3.01 23.97 31.99
C ALA A 38 4.51 24.36 31.94
N ARG A 39 5.39 23.44 32.33
CA ARG A 39 6.85 23.66 32.29
C ARG A 39 7.54 22.59 31.46
N GLY A 40 8.37 23.03 30.53
CA GLY A 40 9.09 22.13 29.63
C GLY A 40 8.18 21.53 28.55
N TYR A 41 8.83 20.88 27.58
CA TYR A 41 8.23 20.47 26.32
C TYR A 41 7.07 19.48 26.46
N THR A 42 7.24 18.43 27.27
CA THR A 42 6.24 17.36 27.44
C THR A 42 4.95 17.87 28.08
N ASP A 43 5.04 18.81 29.01
CA ASP A 43 3.87 19.42 29.65
C ASP A 43 3.08 20.29 28.67
N HIS A 44 3.77 20.99 27.75
CA HIS A 44 3.13 21.79 26.71
C HIS A 44 2.37 20.93 25.70
N LEU A 45 2.85 19.71 25.42
CA LEU A 45 2.21 18.79 24.48
C LEU A 45 1.10 17.91 25.09
N ARG A 46 0.88 17.99 26.40
CA ARG A 46 -0.14 17.18 27.07
C ARG A 46 -1.54 17.46 26.52
N GLY A 47 -2.24 16.44 26.04
CA GLY A 47 -3.61 16.59 25.54
C GLY A 47 -3.70 17.01 24.07
N VAL A 48 -2.58 17.22 23.37
CA VAL A 48 -2.59 17.68 21.97
C VAL A 48 -3.18 16.61 21.04
N ARG A 49 -2.85 15.33 21.28
CA ARG A 49 -3.38 14.22 20.47
C ARG A 49 -4.89 14.13 20.59
N GLU A 50 -5.41 14.29 21.80
CA GLU A 50 -6.83 14.23 22.14
C GLU A 50 -7.58 15.42 21.52
N ALA A 51 -6.98 16.62 21.54
CA ALA A 51 -7.56 17.80 20.89
C ALA A 51 -7.64 17.63 19.36
N ILE A 52 -6.59 17.07 18.74
CA ILE A 52 -6.60 16.74 17.31
C ILE A 52 -7.65 15.65 17.03
N GLN A 53 -7.68 14.59 17.84
CA GLN A 53 -8.63 13.50 17.70
C GLN A 53 -10.08 14.00 17.74
N ALA A 54 -10.43 14.84 18.71
CA ALA A 54 -11.78 15.40 18.82
C ALA A 54 -12.16 16.22 17.57
N GLU A 55 -11.22 16.99 17.01
CA GLU A 55 -11.47 17.75 15.78
C GLU A 55 -11.61 16.84 14.55
N VAL A 56 -10.83 15.77 14.47
CA VAL A 56 -10.96 14.75 13.41
C VAL A 56 -12.32 14.05 13.49
N GLU A 57 -12.73 13.60 14.68
CA GLU A 57 -14.02 12.95 14.91
C GLU A 57 -15.19 13.89 14.54
N ARG A 58 -15.10 15.17 14.93
CA ARG A 58 -16.07 16.19 14.54
C ARG A 58 -16.17 16.33 13.02
N CYS A 59 -15.04 16.33 12.31
CA CYS A 59 -15.02 16.41 10.85
C CYS A 59 -15.61 15.16 10.19
N ILE A 60 -15.28 13.96 10.67
CA ILE A 60 -15.85 12.70 10.17
C ILE A 60 -17.37 12.72 10.30
N ALA A 61 -17.91 13.18 11.43
CA ALA A 61 -19.35 13.32 11.64
C ALA A 61 -19.96 14.39 10.73
N LEU A 62 -19.36 15.59 10.69
CA LEU A 62 -19.85 16.71 9.88
C LEU A 62 -19.87 16.39 8.38
N TRP A 63 -18.87 15.65 7.91
CA TRP A 63 -18.72 15.29 6.50
C TRP A 63 -19.49 14.00 6.14
N GLY A 64 -20.26 13.45 7.08
CA GLY A 64 -21.13 12.31 6.84
C GLY A 64 -20.43 10.96 6.74
N GLY A 65 -19.14 10.88 7.13
CA GLY A 65 -18.40 9.61 7.13
C GLY A 65 -18.71 8.73 8.34
N ALA A 66 -19.24 9.30 9.42
CA ALA A 66 -19.61 8.55 10.62
C ALA A 66 -20.66 7.47 10.30
N GLY A 67 -20.39 6.22 10.69
CA GLY A 67 -21.31 5.09 10.50
C GLY A 67 -21.41 4.55 9.07
N GLN A 68 -20.65 5.06 8.10
CA GLN A 68 -20.77 4.66 6.69
C GLN A 68 -19.98 3.39 6.32
N ALA A 69 -19.34 2.73 7.28
CA ALA A 69 -18.45 1.59 7.00
C ALA A 69 -19.15 0.47 6.20
N GLU A 70 -20.33 0.04 6.64
CA GLU A 70 -21.10 -1.00 5.95
C GLU A 70 -21.57 -0.57 4.57
N ALA A 71 -22.06 0.67 4.43
CA ALA A 71 -22.52 1.21 3.15
C ALA A 71 -21.37 1.28 2.13
N VAL A 72 -20.17 1.70 2.56
CA VAL A 72 -18.97 1.71 1.72
C VAL A 72 -18.57 0.29 1.31
N LEU A 73 -18.55 -0.66 2.25
CA LEU A 73 -18.20 -2.06 1.95
C LEU A 73 -19.23 -2.74 1.04
N ALA A 74 -20.50 -2.33 1.07
CA ALA A 74 -21.55 -2.84 0.19
C ALA A 74 -21.46 -2.24 -1.23
N ALA A 75 -20.99 -1.01 -1.37
CA ALA A 75 -20.99 -0.28 -2.64
C ALA A 75 -19.63 -0.24 -3.36
N ALA A 76 -18.53 -0.46 -2.64
CA ALA A 76 -17.17 -0.38 -3.17
C ALA A 76 -16.48 -1.74 -3.14
N GLU A 77 -15.79 -2.06 -4.24
CA GLU A 77 -14.88 -3.20 -4.26
C GLU A 77 -13.65 -2.88 -3.39
N PRO A 78 -13.31 -3.72 -2.41
CA PRO A 78 -12.13 -3.51 -1.60
C PRO A 78 -10.88 -3.68 -2.46
N TRP A 79 -9.89 -2.82 -2.22
CA TRP A 79 -8.58 -2.98 -2.82
C TRP A 79 -7.80 -4.10 -2.13
N GLU A 80 -8.04 -5.32 -2.57
CA GLU A 80 -7.42 -6.54 -2.05
C GLU A 80 -6.15 -6.89 -2.82
N PRO A 81 -5.00 -7.04 -2.13
CA PRO A 81 -3.77 -7.47 -2.76
C PRO A 81 -3.86 -8.86 -3.40
N VAL A 82 -3.09 -9.03 -4.48
CA VAL A 82 -2.93 -10.31 -5.19
C VAL A 82 -1.45 -10.68 -5.19
N GLU A 83 -1.15 -11.93 -4.85
CA GLU A 83 0.19 -12.48 -4.91
C GLU A 83 0.40 -13.19 -6.25
N HIS A 84 1.23 -12.60 -7.10
CA HIS A 84 1.71 -13.18 -8.33
C HIS A 84 2.97 -13.99 -8.05
N VAL A 85 2.82 -15.31 -8.10
CA VAL A 85 3.86 -16.28 -7.76
C VAL A 85 4.40 -16.90 -9.04
N ILE A 86 5.71 -16.81 -9.23
CA ILE A 86 6.41 -17.48 -10.32
C ILE A 86 7.38 -18.49 -9.73
N LEU A 87 7.24 -19.77 -10.06
CA LEU A 87 8.17 -20.84 -9.69
C LEU A 87 8.95 -21.26 -10.93
N TYR A 88 10.28 -21.34 -10.84
CA TYR A 88 11.11 -21.59 -12.02
C TYR A 88 12.45 -22.26 -11.67
N ASN A 89 13.07 -22.81 -12.71
CA ASN A 89 14.48 -23.17 -12.74
C ASN A 89 15.20 -22.27 -13.74
N ILE A 90 16.53 -22.21 -13.63
CA ILE A 90 17.37 -21.47 -14.57
C ILE A 90 18.36 -22.41 -15.21
N GLU A 91 18.50 -22.29 -16.53
CA GLU A 91 19.52 -22.96 -17.32
C GLU A 91 20.43 -21.93 -17.99
N GLY A 92 21.73 -22.25 -18.12
CA GLY A 92 22.68 -21.42 -18.87
C GLY A 92 23.19 -20.16 -18.15
N LEU A 93 22.88 -19.97 -16.87
CA LEU A 93 23.45 -18.91 -16.03
C LEU A 93 24.19 -19.48 -14.82
N SER A 94 25.25 -18.81 -14.41
CA SER A 94 25.92 -19.02 -13.12
C SER A 94 25.06 -18.51 -11.95
N ASP A 95 25.37 -18.97 -10.73
CA ASP A 95 24.66 -18.53 -9.53
C ASP A 95 24.79 -17.00 -9.31
N GLU A 96 25.91 -16.38 -9.68
CA GLU A 96 26.12 -14.92 -9.61
C GLU A 96 25.21 -14.18 -10.61
N GLU A 97 25.14 -14.66 -11.86
CA GLU A 97 24.26 -14.09 -12.89
C GLU A 97 22.77 -14.21 -12.53
N VAL A 98 22.38 -15.29 -11.82
CA VAL A 98 21.02 -15.46 -11.31
C VAL A 98 20.70 -14.42 -10.23
N GLU A 99 21.60 -14.22 -9.27
CA GLU A 99 21.43 -13.22 -8.22
C GLU A 99 21.36 -11.81 -8.80
N ASP A 100 22.18 -11.50 -9.81
CA ASP A 100 22.16 -10.23 -10.54
C ASP A 100 20.83 -10.03 -11.29
N MET A 101 20.36 -11.06 -12.00
CA MET A 101 19.05 -11.04 -12.66
C MET A 101 17.92 -10.78 -11.64
N MET A 102 17.97 -11.44 -10.48
CA MET A 102 17.00 -11.24 -9.41
C MET A 102 17.04 -9.82 -8.84
N ALA A 103 18.24 -9.30 -8.56
CA ALA A 103 18.44 -7.95 -8.04
C ALA A 103 17.94 -6.87 -9.02
N GLU A 104 18.27 -7.03 -10.31
CA GLU A 104 17.78 -6.15 -11.37
C GLU A 104 16.25 -6.20 -11.47
N GLY A 105 15.66 -7.39 -11.51
CA GLY A 105 14.21 -7.54 -11.62
C GLY A 105 13.47 -6.95 -10.42
N ARG A 106 13.98 -7.13 -9.18
CA ARG A 106 13.42 -6.45 -7.99
C ARG A 106 13.38 -4.94 -8.17
N ARG A 107 14.47 -4.34 -8.66
CA ARG A 107 14.57 -2.88 -8.88
C ARG A 107 13.67 -2.40 -10.02
N VAL A 108 13.60 -3.14 -11.13
CA VAL A 108 12.85 -2.73 -12.33
C VAL A 108 11.35 -2.92 -12.14
N LEU A 109 10.93 -4.08 -11.65
CA LEU A 109 9.51 -4.44 -11.54
C LEU A 109 8.80 -3.65 -10.42
N ALA A 110 9.53 -3.23 -9.37
CA ALA A 110 8.99 -2.40 -8.30
C ALA A 110 8.62 -0.97 -8.75
N GLN A 111 9.06 -0.53 -9.93
CA GLN A 111 8.71 0.78 -10.48
C GLN A 111 7.36 0.76 -11.24
N ILE A 112 6.77 -0.42 -11.45
CA ILE A 112 5.54 -0.56 -12.24
C ILE A 112 4.34 -0.14 -11.40
N PRO A 113 3.47 0.76 -11.88
CA PRO A 113 2.27 1.17 -11.15
C PRO A 113 1.42 -0.03 -10.74
N GLY A 114 1.03 -0.06 -9.47
CA GLY A 114 0.23 -1.13 -8.89
C GLY A 114 1.02 -2.31 -8.32
N VAL A 115 2.34 -2.34 -8.49
CA VAL A 115 3.22 -3.26 -7.76
C VAL A 115 3.52 -2.70 -6.37
N LEU A 116 3.15 -3.45 -5.33
CA LEU A 116 3.41 -3.11 -3.94
C LEU A 116 4.77 -3.65 -3.45
N ARG A 117 5.14 -4.84 -3.91
CA ARG A 117 6.35 -5.53 -3.47
C ARG A 117 6.85 -6.50 -4.53
N VAL A 118 8.18 -6.63 -4.61
CA VAL A 118 8.85 -7.65 -5.43
C VAL A 118 9.86 -8.38 -4.56
N GLY A 119 9.63 -9.66 -4.33
CA GLY A 119 10.53 -10.58 -3.65
C GLY A 119 11.04 -11.66 -4.60
N THR A 120 12.18 -12.24 -4.27
CA THR A 120 12.72 -13.44 -4.91
C THR A 120 13.18 -14.40 -3.84
N GLY A 121 13.20 -15.69 -4.16
CA GLY A 121 13.64 -16.72 -3.23
C GLY A 121 14.36 -17.87 -3.90
N ARG A 122 15.15 -18.59 -3.10
CA ARG A 122 15.76 -19.88 -3.44
C ARG A 122 15.13 -20.95 -2.56
N ALA A 123 14.85 -22.11 -3.15
CA ALA A 123 14.35 -23.25 -2.40
C ALA A 123 15.36 -23.68 -1.33
N VAL A 124 14.89 -23.87 -0.10
CA VAL A 124 15.72 -24.37 1.01
C VAL A 124 15.99 -25.87 0.87
N ARG A 125 15.01 -26.62 0.35
CA ARG A 125 15.14 -28.06 0.15
C ARG A 125 15.96 -28.35 -1.10
N GLU A 126 17.04 -29.11 -0.94
CA GLU A 126 17.79 -29.66 -2.06
C GLU A 126 16.92 -30.56 -2.94
N GLY A 127 17.08 -30.47 -4.26
CA GLY A 127 16.27 -31.26 -5.21
C GLY A 127 14.79 -30.86 -5.27
N ALA A 128 14.40 -29.67 -4.80
CA ALA A 128 13.07 -29.14 -5.05
C ALA A 128 12.79 -29.04 -6.56
N GLN A 129 11.53 -29.29 -6.97
CA GLN A 129 11.10 -29.25 -8.37
C GLN A 129 11.41 -27.90 -9.03
N TYR A 130 11.25 -26.80 -8.28
CA TYR A 130 11.62 -25.46 -8.69
C TYR A 130 12.63 -24.90 -7.68
N ARG A 131 13.80 -24.49 -8.17
CA ARG A 131 14.89 -23.97 -7.35
C ARG A 131 14.69 -22.51 -6.94
N PHE A 132 13.89 -21.75 -7.69
CA PHE A 132 13.74 -20.31 -7.49
C PHE A 132 12.27 -19.87 -7.55
N CYS A 133 11.98 -18.72 -6.93
CA CYS A 133 10.69 -18.07 -7.06
C CYS A 133 10.78 -16.54 -7.19
N TRP A 134 9.78 -15.96 -7.87
CA TRP A 134 9.39 -14.55 -7.74
C TRP A 134 8.09 -14.48 -6.95
N LEU A 135 8.01 -13.49 -6.06
CA LEU A 135 6.82 -13.15 -5.29
C LEU A 135 6.50 -11.68 -5.52
N VAL A 136 5.51 -11.39 -6.35
CA VAL A 136 5.11 -10.01 -6.66
C VAL A 136 3.74 -9.75 -6.06
N THR A 137 3.65 -8.75 -5.21
CA THR A 137 2.37 -8.35 -4.61
C THR A 137 1.79 -7.20 -5.42
N PHE A 138 0.66 -7.41 -6.09
CA PHE A 138 -0.13 -6.36 -6.71
C PHE A 138 -1.13 -5.77 -5.72
N CYS A 139 -1.49 -4.51 -5.90
CA CYS A 139 -2.49 -3.84 -5.05
C CYS A 139 -3.94 -4.24 -5.37
N HIS A 140 -4.21 -4.79 -6.56
CA HIS A 140 -5.53 -5.19 -7.02
C HIS A 140 -5.44 -6.16 -8.21
N PRO A 141 -6.40 -7.09 -8.43
CA PRO A 141 -6.44 -7.95 -9.61
C PRO A 141 -6.36 -7.22 -10.95
N ALA A 142 -6.91 -6.00 -11.04
CA ALA A 142 -6.89 -5.18 -12.26
C ALA A 142 -5.47 -4.79 -12.73
N VAL A 143 -4.44 -4.95 -11.88
CA VAL A 143 -3.04 -4.68 -12.23
C VAL A 143 -2.44 -5.78 -13.09
N ILE A 144 -2.96 -7.02 -13.05
CA ILE A 144 -2.32 -8.19 -13.67
C ILE A 144 -2.10 -7.97 -15.18
N GLU A 145 -3.12 -7.48 -15.89
CA GLU A 145 -3.03 -7.23 -17.33
C GLU A 145 -2.08 -6.08 -17.65
N SER A 146 -2.22 -4.95 -16.96
CA SER A 146 -1.39 -3.77 -17.20
C SER A 146 0.08 -4.02 -16.85
N TYR A 147 0.36 -4.81 -15.81
CA TYR A 147 1.70 -5.27 -15.45
C TYR A 147 2.30 -6.14 -16.55
N ARG A 148 1.55 -7.12 -17.07
CA ARG A 148 2.01 -8.04 -18.11
C ARG A 148 2.45 -7.30 -19.37
N ASP A 149 1.68 -6.29 -19.76
CA ASP A 149 1.95 -5.51 -20.98
C ASP A 149 2.90 -4.33 -20.74
N HIS A 150 3.23 -4.02 -19.48
CA HIS A 150 4.06 -2.89 -19.14
C HIS A 150 5.45 -2.98 -19.81
N PRO A 151 5.96 -1.90 -20.44
CA PRO A 151 7.23 -1.95 -21.16
C PRO A 151 8.43 -2.38 -20.31
N LEU A 152 8.46 -1.99 -19.03
CA LEU A 152 9.52 -2.43 -18.12
C LEU A 152 9.48 -3.93 -17.86
N HIS A 153 8.28 -4.50 -17.63
CA HIS A 153 8.11 -5.93 -17.44
C HIS A 153 8.51 -6.68 -18.71
N ARG A 154 8.00 -6.28 -19.88
CA ARG A 154 8.35 -6.93 -21.16
C ARG A 154 9.85 -6.91 -21.43
N ARG A 155 10.50 -5.76 -21.31
CA ARG A 155 11.95 -5.64 -21.52
C ARG A 155 12.75 -6.53 -20.58
N PHE A 156 12.45 -6.50 -19.28
CA PHE A 156 13.12 -7.35 -18.30
C PHE A 156 12.86 -8.83 -18.60
N ALA A 157 11.59 -9.21 -18.76
CA ALA A 157 11.19 -10.59 -18.97
C ALA A 157 11.79 -11.17 -20.25
N ASP A 158 11.74 -10.44 -21.37
CA ASP A 158 12.23 -10.90 -22.67
C ASP A 158 13.76 -10.96 -22.73
N ALA A 159 14.47 -10.00 -22.12
CA ALA A 159 15.93 -9.92 -22.22
C ALA A 159 16.68 -10.69 -21.13
N ARG A 160 16.10 -10.83 -19.93
CA ARG A 160 16.82 -11.29 -18.74
C ARG A 160 16.27 -12.58 -18.13
N PHE A 161 14.98 -12.90 -18.34
CA PHE A 161 14.32 -14.00 -17.61
C PHE A 161 13.86 -15.14 -18.52
N ARG A 162 12.99 -14.87 -19.50
CA ARG A 162 12.39 -15.86 -20.40
C ARG A 162 13.40 -16.72 -21.17
N PRO A 163 14.57 -16.20 -21.62
CA PRO A 163 15.57 -17.03 -22.30
C PRO A 163 16.14 -18.17 -21.44
N TYR A 164 16.09 -18.04 -20.11
CA TYR A 164 16.75 -18.95 -19.18
C TYR A 164 15.78 -19.72 -18.28
N ALA A 165 14.52 -19.28 -18.20
CA ALA A 165 13.50 -19.80 -17.29
C ALA A 165 12.33 -20.47 -18.04
N ASP A 166 12.65 -21.50 -18.83
CA ASP A 166 11.63 -22.33 -19.47
C ASP A 166 10.91 -23.24 -18.44
N GLY A 167 9.70 -23.69 -18.76
CA GLY A 167 8.93 -24.59 -17.89
C GLY A 167 8.47 -23.98 -16.55
N ARG A 168 8.50 -22.65 -16.41
CA ARG A 168 8.04 -21.94 -15.21
C ARG A 168 6.54 -22.09 -14.99
N VAL A 169 6.14 -22.03 -13.72
CA VAL A 169 4.74 -21.88 -13.29
C VAL A 169 4.52 -20.43 -12.89
N SER A 170 3.41 -19.83 -13.33
CA SER A 170 3.03 -18.46 -12.99
C SER A 170 1.55 -18.43 -12.66
N ILE A 171 1.21 -18.12 -11.42
CA ILE A 171 -0.16 -18.18 -10.88
C ILE A 171 -0.39 -17.01 -9.93
N ASP A 172 -1.59 -16.45 -9.99
CA ASP A 172 -2.05 -15.37 -9.13
C ASP A 172 -2.94 -15.90 -8.00
N TYR A 173 -2.70 -15.48 -6.76
CA TYR A 173 -3.45 -15.90 -5.58
C TYR A 173 -4.03 -14.69 -4.84
N ARG A 174 -5.28 -14.80 -4.40
CA ARG A 174 -5.81 -13.94 -3.33
C ARG A 174 -5.48 -14.58 -2.00
N MET A 175 -4.95 -13.78 -1.08
CA MET A 175 -4.68 -14.25 0.28
C MET A 175 -5.99 -14.33 1.04
N LEU A 176 -6.26 -15.47 1.68
CA LEU A 176 -7.36 -15.58 2.62
C LEU A 176 -6.93 -14.86 3.90
N THR A 177 -7.61 -13.77 4.24
CA THR A 177 -7.49 -13.14 5.54
C THR A 177 -8.44 -13.84 6.51
N ASP A 178 -7.96 -14.17 7.71
CA ASP A 178 -8.87 -14.47 8.80
C ASP A 178 -9.66 -13.19 9.08
N ARG A 179 -10.92 -13.16 8.66
CA ARG A 179 -11.86 -12.15 9.13
C ARG A 179 -12.14 -12.49 10.60
N SER A 180 -11.27 -12.04 11.50
CA SER A 180 -11.59 -11.99 12.91
C SER A 180 -12.85 -11.13 13.05
N THR A 181 -13.96 -11.81 13.32
CA THR A 181 -15.25 -11.23 13.72
C THR A 181 -15.13 -10.41 14.99
#